data_AF-A0A6G0FHK8-F1
#
_entry.id   AF-A0A6G0FHK8-F1
#
_cell.length_a   1.000
_cell.length_b   1.000
_cell.length_c   1.000
_cell.angle_alpha   90.00
_cell.angle_beta   90.00
_cell.angle_gamma   90.00
#
_symmetry.space_group_name_H-M   'P 1'
#
loop_
_entity.id
_entity.type
_entity.pdbx_description
1 polymer ?
#
loop_
_entity_poly.entity_id
_entity_poly.type
_entity_poly.pdbx_seq_one_letter_code
_entity_poly.pdbx_strand_id
1 'polypeptide(L)'
;MALAQYSELFWFPSGELATQVPARVFVHDSNTLATLWADAGGTVPLANPLSTSGTGRLEFWAEEGLYWVHIDSEAFEVAVGTGVQPVTHADLDEAIDGEVTRADATYATLTVVNTLTGTVTTLSGQVSNLDGFVQNALTRVAAIEQGTAFLAALNVAGPAQVSGGNLTVTDFTKGYRFRVDGSALDLEATGTDLIVSNWSGDGFNGTQRSYARLSADAQNTQWAGKFEFVDALYGTVRHTLDGANNTAGFFGAAPVSRPAVDGSWADGTAGESLAAALALLGLITDNTTP
;
A
#
# COMPACT_ATOMS: atom_id res chain seq x y z
N MET A 1 0.45 85.27 -17.29
CA MET A 1 0.99 84.06 -16.63
C MET A 1 2.30 84.47 -15.98
N ALA A 2 2.69 83.85 -14.86
CA ALA A 2 3.94 84.22 -14.20
C ALA A 2 5.11 83.74 -15.06
N LEU A 3 6.05 84.63 -15.38
CA LEU A 3 7.29 84.26 -16.04
C LEU A 3 8.35 83.97 -14.99
N ALA A 4 9.14 82.94 -15.22
CA ALA A 4 10.32 82.63 -14.42
C ALA A 4 11.57 82.62 -15.30
N GLN A 5 12.70 82.99 -14.70
CA GLN A 5 13.99 82.98 -15.38
C GLN A 5 14.54 81.56 -15.43
N TYR A 6 14.98 81.14 -16.60
CA TYR A 6 15.85 80.00 -16.79
C TYR A 6 17.27 80.49 -17.06
N SER A 7 18.26 79.92 -16.38
CA SER A 7 19.67 80.32 -16.55
C SER A 7 20.61 79.18 -16.15
N GLU A 8 21.02 78.38 -17.12
CA GLU A 8 21.93 77.23 -16.89
C GLU A 8 23.08 77.18 -17.90
N LEU A 9 24.14 76.48 -17.52
CA LEU A 9 25.30 76.21 -18.37
C LEU A 9 25.11 74.88 -19.08
N PHE A 10 25.33 74.87 -20.40
CA PHE A 10 25.26 73.65 -21.19
C PHE A 10 26.66 73.20 -21.59
N TRP A 11 26.86 71.88 -21.47
CA TRP A 11 28.10 71.20 -21.78
C TRP A 11 27.80 70.10 -22.80
N PHE A 12 28.65 69.96 -23.80
CA PHE A 12 28.61 68.80 -24.68
C PHE A 12 29.24 67.58 -23.98
N PRO A 13 28.94 66.34 -24.41
CA PRO A 13 29.56 65.12 -23.86
C PRO A 13 31.08 65.09 -23.96
N SER A 14 31.65 65.89 -24.87
CA SER A 14 33.10 66.12 -24.97
C SER A 14 33.68 66.83 -23.74
N GLY A 15 32.85 67.41 -22.87
CA GLY A 15 33.25 68.22 -21.74
C GLY A 15 33.51 69.69 -22.10
N GLU A 16 33.20 70.12 -23.32
CA GLU A 16 33.30 71.52 -23.74
C GLU A 16 32.00 72.29 -23.46
N LEU A 17 32.12 73.56 -23.06
CA LEU A 17 30.97 74.45 -22.94
C LEU A 17 30.37 74.70 -24.33
N ALA A 18 29.05 74.63 -24.44
CA ALA A 18 28.34 74.93 -25.67
C ALA A 18 28.31 76.46 -25.89
N THR A 19 29.44 77.10 -26.21
CA THR A 19 29.57 78.56 -26.35
C THR A 19 29.09 79.06 -27.72
N GLN A 20 28.25 80.11 -27.75
CA GLN A 20 27.74 80.71 -29.00
C GLN A 20 26.98 79.75 -29.92
N VAL A 21 26.38 78.69 -29.35
CA VAL A 21 25.65 77.66 -30.09
C VAL A 21 24.15 78.02 -30.11
N PRO A 22 23.46 77.95 -31.26
CA PRO A 22 22.02 78.14 -31.32
C PRO A 22 21.27 77.10 -30.48
N ALA A 23 20.39 77.58 -29.59
CA ALA A 23 19.47 76.80 -28.79
C ALA A 23 18.03 77.05 -29.26
N ARG A 24 17.25 75.98 -29.43
CA ARG A 24 15.80 76.04 -29.67
C ARG A 24 15.08 75.54 -28.43
N VAL A 25 14.12 76.32 -27.94
CA VAL A 25 13.32 75.94 -26.77
C VAL A 25 11.93 75.54 -27.24
N PHE A 26 11.47 74.35 -26.88
CA PHE A 26 10.16 73.83 -27.19
C PHE A 26 9.36 73.63 -25.91
N VAL A 27 8.04 73.81 -25.99
CA VAL A 27 7.14 73.37 -24.90
C VAL A 27 7.29 71.85 -24.74
N HIS A 28 7.33 71.35 -23.50
CA HIS A 28 7.47 69.90 -23.25
C HIS A 28 6.39 69.08 -23.99
N ASP A 29 6.76 67.90 -24.47
CA ASP A 29 5.93 66.99 -25.29
C ASP A 29 5.30 67.65 -26.54
N SER A 30 5.90 68.73 -27.05
CA SER A 30 5.42 69.46 -28.22
C SER A 30 6.57 69.82 -29.17
N ASN A 31 6.25 70.01 -30.45
CA ASN A 31 7.16 70.56 -31.46
C ASN A 31 6.98 72.08 -31.65
N THR A 32 6.22 72.73 -30.77
CA THR A 32 5.96 74.17 -30.81
C THR A 32 7.06 74.93 -30.09
N LEU A 33 7.65 75.92 -30.76
CA LEU A 33 8.66 76.80 -30.15
C LEU A 33 8.03 77.58 -28.99
N ALA A 34 8.72 77.58 -27.85
CA ALA A 34 8.32 78.36 -26.70
C ALA A 34 8.45 79.87 -26.97
N THR A 35 7.55 80.64 -26.36
CA THR A 35 7.66 82.11 -26.35
C THR A 35 8.64 82.52 -25.26
N LEU A 36 9.68 83.26 -25.64
CA LEU A 36 10.79 83.61 -24.76
C LEU A 36 10.89 85.12 -24.58
N TRP A 37 11.36 85.56 -23.41
CA TRP A 37 11.45 86.97 -23.04
C TRP A 37 12.81 87.30 -22.45
N ALA A 38 13.27 88.54 -22.65
CA ALA A 38 14.53 89.03 -22.09
C ALA A 38 14.37 89.57 -20.66
N ASP A 39 13.12 89.77 -20.22
CA ASP A 39 12.79 90.37 -18.93
C ASP A 39 11.62 89.63 -18.25
N ALA A 40 11.54 89.79 -16.92
CA ALA A 40 10.51 89.19 -16.08
C ALA A 40 9.09 89.71 -16.35
N GLY A 41 8.96 90.90 -16.96
CA GLY A 41 7.68 91.51 -17.29
C GLY A 41 7.07 90.99 -18.58
N GLY A 42 7.82 90.19 -19.36
CA GLY A 42 7.40 89.74 -20.68
C GLY A 42 7.24 90.90 -21.65
N THR A 43 8.07 91.94 -21.55
CA THR A 43 7.94 93.15 -22.38
C THR A 43 8.85 93.14 -23.61
N VAL A 44 10.01 92.50 -23.52
CA VAL A 44 10.99 92.38 -24.61
C VAL A 44 11.05 90.93 -25.09
N PRO A 45 10.42 90.59 -26.23
CA PRO A 45 10.46 89.22 -26.74
C PRO A 45 11.86 88.88 -27.26
N LEU A 46 12.28 87.63 -27.01
CA LEU A 46 13.50 87.05 -27.58
C LEU A 46 13.16 86.20 -28.80
N ALA A 47 14.08 86.18 -29.77
CA ALA A 47 14.00 85.23 -30.86
C ALA A 47 14.22 83.79 -30.35
N ASN A 48 13.54 82.84 -30.98
CA ASN A 48 13.75 81.41 -30.76
C ASN A 48 13.95 80.77 -32.14
N PRO A 49 15.19 80.41 -32.52
CA PRO A 49 16.34 80.14 -31.66
C PRO A 49 17.03 81.39 -31.08
N LEU A 50 17.64 81.20 -29.90
CA LEU A 50 18.60 82.12 -29.27
C LEU A 50 19.95 81.41 -29.10
N SER A 51 21.06 82.14 -29.13
CA SER A 51 22.37 81.53 -28.90
C SER A 51 22.73 81.49 -27.42
N THR A 52 23.41 80.44 -26.99
CA THR A 52 24.12 80.44 -25.70
C THR A 52 25.19 81.53 -25.68
N SER A 53 25.53 82.02 -24.49
CA SER A 53 26.53 83.06 -24.31
C SER A 53 27.96 82.59 -24.67
N GLY A 54 28.93 83.51 -24.63
CA GLY A 54 30.35 83.17 -24.73
C GLY A 54 30.88 82.30 -23.57
N THR A 55 30.07 82.04 -22.54
CA THR A 55 30.36 81.11 -21.44
C THR A 55 29.47 79.86 -21.48
N GLY A 56 28.71 79.63 -22.55
CA GLY A 56 27.85 78.46 -22.70
C GLY A 56 26.55 78.51 -21.89
N ARG A 57 26.18 79.70 -21.40
CA ARG A 57 24.96 79.91 -20.63
C ARG A 57 23.79 80.18 -21.55
N LEU A 58 22.67 79.47 -21.36
CA LEU A 58 21.40 79.80 -21.98
C LEU A 58 20.55 80.53 -20.94
N GLU A 59 20.02 81.70 -21.30
CA GLU A 59 19.23 82.51 -20.39
C GLU A 59 18.03 83.14 -21.10
N PHE A 60 16.85 82.95 -20.50
CA PHE A 60 15.59 83.50 -20.99
C PHE A 60 14.55 83.49 -19.87
N TRP A 61 13.46 84.25 -20.06
CA TRP A 61 12.25 84.16 -19.26
C TRP A 61 11.14 83.48 -20.07
N ALA A 62 10.43 82.54 -19.46
CA ALA A 62 9.29 81.84 -20.04
C ALA A 62 8.23 81.57 -18.97
N GLU A 63 7.04 81.13 -19.37
CA GLU A 63 6.03 80.68 -18.42
C GLU A 63 6.57 79.50 -17.60
N GLU A 64 6.09 79.33 -16.36
CA GLU A 64 6.52 78.21 -15.54
C GLU A 64 6.06 76.87 -16.14
N GLY A 65 6.96 75.90 -16.22
CA GLY A 65 6.67 74.59 -16.82
C GLY A 65 7.91 73.81 -17.23
N LEU A 66 7.67 72.65 -17.87
CA LEU A 66 8.72 71.84 -18.48
C LEU A 66 8.92 72.24 -19.94
N TYR A 67 10.17 72.19 -20.39
CA TYR A 67 10.59 72.54 -21.74
C TYR A 67 11.65 71.57 -22.25
N TRP A 68 11.72 71.42 -23.57
CA TRP A 68 12.85 70.79 -24.24
C TRP A 68 13.77 71.87 -24.79
N VAL A 69 15.01 71.90 -24.34
CA VAL A 69 16.06 72.76 -24.90
C VAL A 69 16.92 71.93 -25.84
N HIS A 70 16.91 72.28 -27.12
CA HIS A 70 17.73 71.64 -28.15
C HIS A 70 18.93 72.50 -28.47
N ILE A 71 20.14 71.97 -28.26
CA ILE A 71 21.40 72.63 -28.58
C ILE A 71 22.20 71.68 -29.46
N ASP A 72 22.47 72.11 -30.70
CA ASP A 72 23.06 71.25 -31.74
C ASP A 72 22.25 69.95 -31.95
N SER A 73 22.82 68.78 -31.67
CA SER A 73 22.17 67.47 -31.79
C SER A 73 21.58 66.93 -30.49
N GLU A 74 21.70 67.65 -29.38
CA GLU A 74 21.24 67.20 -28.06
C GLU A 74 19.94 67.89 -27.63
N ALA A 75 19.16 67.17 -26.82
CA ALA A 75 17.93 67.67 -26.23
C ALA A 75 17.97 67.46 -24.72
N PHE A 76 17.63 68.52 -23.97
CA PHE A 76 17.65 68.54 -22.51
C PHE A 76 16.25 68.89 -22.00
N GLU A 77 15.74 68.09 -21.07
CA GLU A 77 14.52 68.42 -20.35
C GLU A 77 14.87 69.42 -19.26
N VAL A 78 14.20 70.57 -19.26
CA VAL A 78 14.46 71.64 -18.30
C VAL A 78 13.17 72.11 -17.67
N ALA A 79 13.22 72.47 -16.39
CA ALA A 79 12.12 73.09 -15.68
C ALA A 79 12.37 74.59 -15.56
N VAL A 80 11.38 75.40 -15.93
CA VAL A 80 11.39 76.85 -15.73
C VAL A 80 10.43 77.16 -14.58
N GLY A 81 10.92 77.82 -13.53
CA GLY A 81 10.13 78.14 -12.33
C GLY A 81 10.18 77.06 -11.25
N THR A 82 9.20 76.15 -11.24
CA THR A 82 9.10 75.10 -10.20
C THR A 82 10.01 73.93 -10.55
N GLY A 83 11.16 73.82 -9.88
CA GLY A 83 12.08 72.70 -10.07
C GLY A 83 11.38 71.35 -9.83
N VAL A 84 11.63 70.36 -10.69
CA VAL A 84 11.31 68.96 -10.41
C VAL A 84 12.01 68.61 -9.11
N GLN A 85 11.26 68.41 -8.02
CA GLN A 85 11.86 67.96 -6.77
C GLN A 85 12.44 66.57 -7.02
N PRO A 86 13.75 66.36 -6.79
CA PRO A 86 14.30 65.02 -6.90
C PRO A 86 13.60 64.12 -5.89
N VAL A 87 13.30 62.88 -6.29
CA VAL A 87 12.88 61.84 -5.35
C VAL A 87 13.90 61.82 -4.22
N THR A 88 13.43 62.09 -3.01
CA THR A 88 14.30 62.13 -1.84
C THR A 88 14.63 60.71 -1.40
N HIS A 89 15.73 60.54 -0.67
CA HIS A 89 15.98 59.26 -0.01
C HIS A 89 14.83 58.86 0.92
N ALA A 90 14.14 59.85 1.52
CA ALA A 90 12.98 59.59 2.36
C ALA A 90 11.80 58.99 1.59
N ASP A 91 11.56 59.43 0.35
CA ASP A 91 10.51 58.86 -0.51
C ASP A 91 10.82 57.40 -0.90
N LEU A 92 12.11 57.10 -1.11
CA LEU A 92 12.56 55.73 -1.37
C LEU A 92 12.44 54.85 -0.13
N ASP A 93 12.86 55.36 1.03
CA ASP A 93 12.77 54.65 2.31
C ASP A 93 11.30 54.32 2.64
N GLU A 94 10.38 55.29 2.46
CA GLU A 94 8.94 55.06 2.68
C GLU A 94 8.37 54.01 1.71
N ALA A 95 8.75 54.05 0.43
CA ALA A 95 8.32 53.06 -0.55
C ALA A 95 8.86 51.64 -0.23
N ILE A 96 10.12 51.54 0.20
CA ILE A 96 10.74 50.28 0.62
C ILE A 96 10.07 49.74 1.88
N ASP A 97 9.86 50.58 2.90
CA ASP A 97 9.22 50.18 4.15
C ASP A 97 7.77 49.72 3.92
N GLY A 98 7.04 50.39 3.03
CA GLY A 98 5.70 49.97 2.61
C GLY A 98 5.68 48.60 1.94
N GLU A 99 6.64 48.34 1.07
CA GLU A 99 6.76 47.04 0.38
C GLU A 99 7.21 45.92 1.34
N VAL A 100 8.15 46.20 2.24
CA VAL A 100 8.57 45.25 3.30
C VAL A 100 7.38 44.91 4.19
N THR A 101 6.62 45.92 4.63
CA THR A 101 5.42 45.71 5.45
C THR A 101 4.37 44.87 4.73
N ARG A 102 4.15 45.13 3.43
CA ARG A 102 3.22 44.33 2.61
C ARG A 102 3.70 42.89 2.46
N ALA A 103 5.00 42.69 2.22
CA ALA A 103 5.60 41.36 2.09
C ALA A 103 5.50 40.58 3.40
N ASP A 104 5.79 41.20 4.54
CA ASP A 104 5.64 40.59 5.86
C ASP A 104 4.18 40.23 6.15
N ALA A 105 3.23 41.14 5.86
CA ALA A 105 1.80 40.86 6.01
C ALA A 105 1.28 39.78 5.06
N THR A 106 1.93 39.54 3.93
CA THR A 106 1.51 38.52 2.95
C THR A 106 2.13 37.17 3.25
N TYR A 107 3.45 37.14 3.50
CA TYR A 107 4.26 35.92 3.55
C TYR A 107 4.68 35.52 4.96
N ALA A 108 4.81 36.46 5.88
CA ALA A 108 5.15 36.20 7.28
C ALA A 108 3.92 35.98 8.17
N THR A 109 2.72 35.83 7.58
CA THR A 109 1.54 35.51 8.38
C THR A 109 1.71 34.13 9.03
N LEU A 110 1.63 34.15 10.36
CA LEU A 110 1.55 32.98 11.24
C LEU A 110 0.59 31.90 10.71
N THR A 111 -0.40 32.29 9.89
CA THR A 111 -1.31 31.42 9.13
C THR A 111 -0.59 30.40 8.25
N VAL A 112 0.39 30.78 7.42
CA VAL A 112 1.09 29.82 6.54
C VAL A 112 1.90 28.82 7.37
N VAL A 113 2.57 29.32 8.41
CA VAL A 113 3.35 28.49 9.35
C VAL A 113 2.44 27.55 10.14
N ASN A 114 1.28 28.01 10.60
CA ASN A 114 0.31 27.19 11.33
C ASN A 114 -0.35 26.14 10.43
N THR A 115 -0.72 26.50 9.20
CA THR A 115 -1.26 25.54 8.22
C THR A 115 -0.23 24.48 7.88
N LEU A 116 1.03 24.86 7.65
CA LEU A 116 2.11 23.92 7.40
C LEU A 116 2.38 23.02 8.61
N THR A 117 2.48 23.60 9.81
CA THR A 117 2.68 22.87 11.06
C THR A 117 1.54 21.88 11.33
N GLY A 118 0.30 22.30 11.12
CA GLY A 118 -0.87 21.44 11.23
C GLY A 118 -0.82 20.29 10.23
N THR A 119 -0.52 20.59 8.97
CA THR A 119 -0.37 19.59 7.90
C THR A 119 0.71 18.56 8.24
N VAL A 120 1.92 19.01 8.62
CA VAL A 120 3.04 18.14 9.01
C VAL A 120 2.68 17.28 10.22
N THR A 121 1.98 17.84 11.21
CA THR A 121 1.51 17.09 12.39
C THR A 121 0.54 15.99 11.99
N THR A 122 -0.42 16.28 11.09
CA THR A 122 -1.35 15.29 10.57
C THR A 122 -0.63 14.18 9.79
N LEU A 123 0.27 14.54 8.87
CA LEU A 123 1.06 13.58 8.10
C LEU A 123 1.92 12.69 9.01
N SER A 124 2.57 13.27 10.01
CA SER A 124 3.37 12.54 11.00
C SER A 124 2.53 11.51 11.76
N GLY A 125 1.32 11.89 12.20
CA GLY A 125 0.37 10.97 12.83
C GLY A 125 -0.06 9.83 11.90
N GLN A 126 -0.33 10.14 10.63
CA GLN A 126 -0.70 9.12 9.63
C GLN A 126 0.45 8.15 9.33
N VAL A 127 1.68 8.64 9.19
CA VAL A 127 2.87 7.82 8.97
C VAL A 127 3.10 6.90 10.17
N SER A 128 2.97 7.41 11.39
CA SER A 128 3.09 6.61 12.62
C SER A 128 2.05 5.49 12.68
N ASN A 129 0.79 5.78 12.32
CA ASN A 129 -0.25 4.75 12.26
C ASN A 129 0.07 3.68 11.20
N LEU A 130 0.52 4.08 10.01
CA LEU A 130 0.88 3.15 8.94
C LEU A 130 2.06 2.26 9.35
N ASP A 131 3.09 2.83 9.98
CA ASP A 131 4.22 2.08 10.52
C ASP A 131 3.74 1.01 11.52
N GLY A 132 2.85 1.39 12.45
CA GLY A 132 2.25 0.44 13.39
C GLY A 132 1.50 -0.72 12.70
N PHE A 133 0.73 -0.43 11.64
CA PHE A 133 0.05 -1.47 10.86
C PHE A 133 1.04 -2.40 10.15
N VAL A 134 2.09 -1.86 9.53
CA VAL A 134 3.12 -2.64 8.83
C VAL A 134 3.87 -3.54 9.80
N GLN A 135 4.26 -3.03 10.97
CA GLN A 135 4.96 -3.83 11.97
C GLN A 135 4.09 -4.96 12.54
N ASN A 136 2.79 -4.71 12.71
CA ASN A 136 1.85 -5.76 13.09
C ASN A 136 1.74 -6.85 12.00
N ALA A 137 1.63 -6.45 10.73
CA ALA A 137 1.56 -7.38 9.61
C ALA A 137 2.84 -8.21 9.49
N LEU A 138 4.02 -7.58 9.59
CA LEU A 138 5.31 -8.27 9.58
C LEU A 138 5.42 -9.29 10.71
N THR A 139 5.00 -8.93 11.91
CA THR A 139 4.98 -9.86 13.06
C THR A 139 4.09 -11.07 12.79
N ARG A 140 2.90 -10.87 12.20
CA ARG A 140 1.98 -11.96 11.88
C ARG A 140 2.50 -12.85 10.76
N VAL A 141 3.12 -12.29 9.72
CA VAL A 141 3.74 -13.04 8.62
C VAL A 141 4.91 -13.87 9.14
N ALA A 142 5.78 -13.28 9.97
CA ALA A 142 6.90 -14.00 10.58
C ALA A 142 6.42 -15.20 11.42
N ALA A 143 5.31 -15.07 12.16
CA ALA A 143 4.73 -16.19 12.90
C ALA A 143 4.22 -17.32 11.98
N ILE A 144 3.69 -16.99 10.80
CA ILE A 144 3.25 -17.98 9.81
C ILE A 144 4.47 -18.73 9.24
N GLU A 145 5.50 -18.00 8.84
CA GLU A 145 6.72 -18.57 8.26
C GLU A 145 7.48 -19.46 9.26
N GLN A 146 7.43 -19.13 10.55
CA GLN A 146 8.04 -19.91 11.63
C GLN A 146 7.13 -21.03 12.17
N GLY A 147 5.91 -21.19 11.64
CA GLY A 147 4.97 -22.22 12.09
C GLY A 147 4.43 -22.01 13.52
N THR A 148 4.49 -20.79 14.06
CA THR A 148 3.98 -20.43 15.39
C THR A 148 2.65 -19.69 15.35
N ALA A 149 2.12 -19.43 14.15
CA ALA A 149 0.85 -18.76 13.96
C ALA A 149 -0.34 -19.58 14.48
N PHE A 150 -1.23 -18.91 15.20
CA PHE A 150 -2.56 -19.43 15.52
C PHE A 150 -3.52 -19.07 14.37
N LEU A 151 -3.89 -20.08 13.58
CA LEU A 151 -4.79 -19.92 12.45
C LEU A 151 -6.15 -20.55 12.77
N ALA A 152 -7.17 -19.70 12.92
CA ALA A 152 -8.54 -20.20 12.94
C ALA A 152 -8.96 -20.59 11.52
N ALA A 153 -9.56 -21.77 11.36
CA ALA A 153 -10.09 -22.28 10.10
C ALA A 153 -9.05 -22.39 8.96
N LEU A 154 -7.88 -22.99 9.25
CA LEU A 154 -6.92 -23.35 8.20
C LEU A 154 -7.59 -24.27 7.15
N ASN A 155 -7.68 -23.80 5.91
CA ASN A 155 -8.15 -24.56 4.76
C ASN A 155 -7.02 -24.69 3.74
N VAL A 156 -6.54 -25.92 3.51
CA VAL A 156 -5.50 -26.22 2.53
C VAL A 156 -6.13 -26.96 1.36
N ALA A 157 -6.27 -26.29 0.22
CA ALA A 157 -6.88 -26.86 -0.99
C ALA A 157 -5.93 -27.81 -1.75
N GLY A 158 -4.64 -27.80 -1.42
CA GLY A 158 -3.62 -28.67 -1.99
C GLY A 158 -3.04 -29.66 -0.98
N PRO A 159 -1.98 -30.39 -1.34
CA PRO A 159 -1.28 -31.28 -0.41
C PRO A 159 -0.74 -30.50 0.79
N ALA A 160 -0.98 -31.04 2.00
CA ALA A 160 -0.39 -30.54 3.23
C ALA A 160 0.59 -31.58 3.78
N GLN A 161 1.75 -31.13 4.26
CA GLN A 161 2.71 -31.98 4.94
C GLN A 161 2.91 -31.48 6.38
N VAL A 162 2.84 -32.41 7.33
CA VAL A 162 3.31 -32.21 8.71
C VAL A 162 4.67 -32.88 8.82
N SER A 163 5.68 -32.13 9.27
CA SER A 163 7.05 -32.62 9.43
C SER A 163 7.60 -32.21 10.79
N GLY A 164 8.48 -33.04 11.36
CA GLY A 164 9.15 -32.76 12.64
C GLY A 164 8.26 -32.86 13.88
N GLY A 165 7.05 -33.42 13.77
CA GLY A 165 6.13 -33.58 14.90
C GLY A 165 4.88 -34.41 14.59
N ASN A 166 4.06 -34.61 15.63
CA ASN A 166 2.81 -35.37 15.56
C ASN A 166 1.67 -34.50 15.01
N LEU A 167 0.73 -35.11 14.27
CA LEU A 167 -0.54 -34.47 13.92
C LEU A 167 -1.58 -34.83 14.98
N THR A 168 -2.02 -33.83 15.74
CA THR A 168 -3.05 -33.99 16.77
C THR A 168 -4.30 -33.22 16.37
N VAL A 169 -5.46 -33.88 16.40
CA VAL A 169 -6.76 -33.24 16.27
C VAL A 169 -7.54 -33.52 17.54
N THR A 170 -7.89 -32.48 18.29
CA THR A 170 -8.56 -32.61 19.59
C THR A 170 -9.66 -31.56 19.72
N ASP A 171 -10.73 -31.93 20.42
CA ASP A 171 -11.62 -30.99 21.09
C ASP A 171 -11.38 -31.04 22.61
N PHE A 172 -12.27 -30.45 23.42
CA PHE A 172 -12.14 -30.45 24.89
C PHE A 172 -12.36 -31.82 25.56
N THR A 173 -12.87 -32.80 24.83
CA THR A 173 -13.39 -34.07 25.35
C THR A 173 -12.79 -35.31 24.68
N LYS A 174 -12.34 -35.20 23.43
CA LYS A 174 -11.79 -36.30 22.64
C LYS A 174 -10.78 -35.80 21.62
N GLY A 175 -9.97 -36.71 21.12
CA GLY A 175 -9.03 -36.42 20.05
C GLY A 175 -8.43 -37.67 19.45
N TYR A 176 -7.73 -37.47 18.34
CA TYR A 176 -6.89 -38.47 17.70
C TYR A 176 -5.52 -37.87 17.37
N ARG A 177 -4.49 -38.71 17.40
CA ARG A 177 -3.11 -38.33 17.15
C ARG A 177 -2.46 -39.33 16.21
N PHE A 178 -1.92 -38.83 15.09
CA PHE A 178 -0.95 -39.56 14.29
C PHE A 178 0.43 -39.23 14.84
N ARG A 179 1.06 -40.24 15.43
CA ARG A 179 2.31 -40.07 16.15
C ARG A 179 3.47 -40.70 15.38
N VAL A 180 4.53 -39.91 15.28
CA VAL A 180 5.76 -40.22 14.55
C VAL A 180 6.97 -40.30 15.48
N ASP A 181 6.80 -39.85 16.72
CA ASP A 181 7.78 -40.08 17.79
C ASP A 181 7.68 -41.51 18.35
N GLY A 182 8.69 -41.92 19.11
CA GLY A 182 8.77 -43.27 19.67
C GLY A 182 9.36 -44.29 18.70
N SER A 183 9.19 -45.58 19.02
CA SER A 183 9.77 -46.69 18.26
C SER A 183 8.87 -47.21 17.14
N ALA A 184 7.60 -46.84 17.11
CA ALA A 184 6.62 -47.29 16.15
C ALA A 184 5.71 -46.13 15.72
N LEU A 185 5.17 -46.21 14.51
CA LEU A 185 4.11 -45.33 14.06
C LEU A 185 2.78 -45.81 14.60
N ASP A 186 1.99 -44.90 15.15
CA ASP A 186 0.71 -45.23 15.74
C ASP A 186 -0.36 -44.16 15.52
N LEU A 187 -1.60 -44.64 15.50
CA LEU A 187 -2.82 -43.85 15.57
C LEU A 187 -3.41 -44.07 16.96
N GLU A 188 -3.43 -43.01 17.76
CA GLU A 188 -3.96 -43.03 19.11
C GLU A 188 -5.25 -42.20 19.17
N ALA A 189 -6.18 -42.61 20.04
CA ALA A 189 -7.38 -41.85 20.36
C ALA A 189 -7.47 -41.63 21.88
N THR A 190 -8.17 -40.57 22.29
CA THR A 190 -8.39 -40.24 23.70
C THR A 190 -9.83 -39.81 23.96
N GLY A 191 -10.29 -40.02 25.19
CA GLY A 191 -11.60 -39.59 25.69
C GLY A 191 -12.80 -40.46 25.26
N THR A 192 -12.69 -41.21 24.18
CA THR A 192 -13.76 -42.09 23.66
C THR A 192 -13.21 -43.15 22.71
N ASP A 193 -14.08 -44.07 22.28
CA ASP A 193 -13.73 -45.16 21.36
C ASP A 193 -13.25 -44.64 20.00
N LEU A 194 -12.26 -45.33 19.42
CA LEU A 194 -11.87 -45.09 18.03
C LEU A 194 -12.71 -45.96 17.10
N ILE A 195 -13.48 -45.31 16.21
CA ILE A 195 -14.32 -45.98 15.21
C ILE A 195 -13.71 -45.81 13.81
N VAL A 196 -13.42 -46.93 13.15
CA VAL A 196 -13.02 -46.93 11.73
C VAL A 196 -14.26 -47.14 10.88
N SER A 197 -14.59 -46.14 10.06
CA SER A 197 -15.82 -46.13 9.26
C SER A 197 -15.57 -45.56 7.86
N ASN A 198 -16.46 -45.88 6.92
CA ASN A 198 -16.47 -45.31 5.59
C ASN A 198 -17.87 -44.80 5.22
N TRP A 199 -17.96 -43.65 4.57
CA TRP A 199 -19.21 -43.15 4.01
C TRP A 199 -19.42 -43.73 2.61
N SER A 200 -20.67 -44.00 2.25
CA SER A 200 -20.98 -44.54 0.92
C SER A 200 -20.80 -43.54 -0.22
N GLY A 201 -20.81 -42.23 0.08
CA GLY A 201 -20.58 -41.18 -0.90
C GLY A 201 -19.29 -40.39 -0.64
N ASP A 202 -18.92 -39.55 -1.61
CA ASP A 202 -17.61 -38.91 -1.76
C ASP A 202 -17.37 -37.71 -0.83
N GLY A 203 -18.43 -37.03 -0.40
CA GLY A 203 -18.37 -35.83 0.44
C GLY A 203 -18.75 -36.07 1.90
N PHE A 204 -18.45 -37.24 2.47
CA PHE A 204 -18.97 -37.65 3.79
C PHE A 204 -20.51 -37.61 3.85
N ASN A 205 -21.17 -38.06 2.78
CA ASN A 205 -22.61 -38.09 2.62
C ASN A 205 -23.11 -39.54 2.38
N GLY A 206 -24.43 -39.76 2.48
CA GLY A 206 -25.04 -41.08 2.32
C GLY A 206 -25.09 -41.89 3.63
N THR A 207 -24.75 -43.19 3.57
CA THR A 207 -24.73 -44.07 4.75
C THR A 207 -23.31 -44.25 5.25
N GLN A 208 -23.07 -43.92 6.51
CA GLN A 208 -21.85 -44.27 7.22
C GLN A 208 -21.86 -45.76 7.61
N ARG A 209 -20.79 -46.48 7.27
CA ARG A 209 -20.58 -47.88 7.66
C ARG A 209 -19.40 -47.97 8.60
N SER A 210 -19.64 -48.34 9.85
CA SER A 210 -18.60 -48.56 10.87
C SER A 210 -18.14 -50.01 10.85
N TYR A 211 -16.84 -50.25 10.71
CA TYR A 211 -16.26 -51.58 10.55
C TYR A 211 -15.50 -52.04 11.80
N ALA A 212 -14.78 -51.13 12.47
CA ALA A 212 -14.01 -51.45 13.66
C ALA A 212 -14.31 -50.47 14.79
N ARG A 213 -14.40 -51.00 16.02
CA ARG A 213 -14.39 -50.23 17.27
C ARG A 213 -13.20 -50.67 18.11
N LEU A 214 -12.36 -49.72 18.51
CA LEU A 214 -11.31 -49.91 19.51
C LEU A 214 -11.76 -49.16 20.77
N SER A 215 -12.05 -49.90 21.83
CA SER A 215 -12.69 -49.30 23.01
C SER A 215 -11.70 -48.49 23.85
N ALA A 216 -12.18 -47.38 24.40
CA ALA A 216 -11.39 -46.55 25.32
C ALA A 216 -11.39 -47.07 26.76
N ASP A 217 -12.45 -47.79 27.15
CA ASP A 217 -12.69 -48.24 28.53
C ASP A 217 -12.26 -49.69 28.79
N ALA A 218 -11.90 -50.43 27.74
CA ALA A 218 -11.51 -51.83 27.84
C ALA A 218 -10.55 -52.24 26.72
N GLN A 219 -9.73 -53.27 26.98
CA GLN A 219 -8.84 -53.86 25.99
C GLN A 219 -9.61 -54.84 25.08
N ASN A 220 -10.58 -54.34 24.33
CA ASN A 220 -11.32 -55.13 23.35
C ASN A 220 -11.48 -54.39 22.01
N THR A 221 -11.63 -55.19 20.96
CA THR A 221 -11.94 -54.69 19.62
C THR A 221 -13.21 -55.36 19.12
N GLN A 222 -14.01 -54.64 18.35
CA GLN A 222 -15.19 -55.19 17.69
C GLN A 222 -15.06 -54.97 16.19
N TRP A 223 -15.39 -56.00 15.42
CA TRP A 223 -15.44 -55.95 13.97
C TRP A 223 -16.87 -56.24 13.51
N ALA A 224 -17.43 -55.35 12.70
CA ALA A 224 -18.82 -55.45 12.26
C ALA A 224 -18.90 -55.91 10.79
N GLY A 225 -19.81 -56.85 10.52
CA GLY A 225 -20.10 -57.35 9.17
C GLY A 225 -19.20 -58.52 8.75
N LYS A 226 -18.85 -58.55 7.47
CA LYS A 226 -18.04 -59.59 6.84
C LYS A 226 -16.57 -59.19 6.80
N PHE A 227 -15.71 -60.07 7.28
CA PHE A 227 -14.27 -59.93 7.25
C PHE A 227 -13.65 -60.96 6.31
N GLU A 228 -12.98 -60.47 5.28
CA GLU A 228 -12.37 -61.28 4.22
C GLU A 228 -10.84 -61.25 4.37
N PHE A 229 -10.23 -62.43 4.44
CA PHE A 229 -8.79 -62.60 4.43
C PHE A 229 -8.38 -62.96 3.01
N VAL A 230 -7.65 -62.07 2.35
CA VAL A 230 -7.28 -62.15 0.93
C VAL A 230 -5.78 -62.36 0.78
N ASP A 231 -5.35 -62.89 -0.36
CA ASP A 231 -3.93 -63.08 -0.68
C ASP A 231 -3.20 -61.76 -0.98
N ALA A 232 -3.90 -60.80 -1.57
CA ALA A 232 -3.49 -59.40 -1.71
C ALA A 232 -4.72 -58.49 -1.62
N LEU A 233 -4.53 -57.19 -1.42
CA LEU A 233 -5.64 -56.25 -1.45
C LEU A 233 -6.39 -56.35 -2.78
N TYR A 234 -7.72 -56.52 -2.73
CA TYR A 234 -8.59 -56.81 -3.90
C TYR A 234 -8.35 -58.17 -4.58
N GLY A 235 -7.60 -59.08 -3.95
CA GLY A 235 -7.28 -60.42 -4.44
C GLY A 235 -8.33 -61.48 -4.11
N THR A 236 -7.92 -62.75 -4.18
CA THR A 236 -8.80 -63.89 -3.93
C THR A 236 -9.01 -64.07 -2.44
N VAL A 237 -10.27 -64.20 -2.02
CA VAL A 237 -10.63 -64.49 -0.62
C VAL A 237 -10.20 -65.92 -0.25
N ARG A 238 -9.37 -66.04 0.79
CA ARG A 238 -8.90 -67.30 1.36
C ARG A 238 -9.67 -67.70 2.61
N HIS A 239 -10.04 -66.74 3.46
CA HIS A 239 -10.88 -67.01 4.63
C HIS A 239 -11.95 -65.94 4.75
N THR A 240 -13.08 -66.30 5.36
CA THR A 240 -14.18 -65.39 5.63
C THR A 240 -14.73 -65.64 7.02
N LEU A 241 -14.92 -64.57 7.77
CA LEU A 241 -15.73 -64.53 8.98
C LEU A 241 -16.86 -63.52 8.75
N ASP A 242 -18.10 -63.98 8.66
CA ASP A 242 -19.25 -63.12 8.43
C ASP A 242 -20.13 -63.07 9.69
N GLY A 243 -19.91 -62.02 10.50
CA GLY A 243 -20.67 -61.81 11.72
C GLY A 243 -22.13 -61.40 11.46
N ALA A 244 -22.45 -60.84 10.30
CA ALA A 244 -23.81 -60.44 9.96
C ALA A 244 -24.67 -61.65 9.59
N ASN A 245 -24.11 -62.59 8.83
CA ASN A 245 -24.80 -63.83 8.46
C ASN A 245 -24.51 -65.00 9.41
N ASN A 246 -23.63 -64.81 10.39
CA ASN A 246 -23.16 -65.85 11.32
C ASN A 246 -22.58 -67.08 10.57
N THR A 247 -21.70 -66.83 9.61
CA THR A 247 -21.07 -67.86 8.78
C THR A 247 -19.55 -67.76 8.79
N ALA A 248 -18.86 -68.88 8.51
CA ALA A 248 -17.42 -68.94 8.37
C ALA A 248 -17.01 -69.88 7.22
N GLY A 249 -15.89 -69.58 6.57
CA GLY A 249 -15.29 -70.41 5.53
C GLY A 249 -13.77 -70.22 5.49
N PHE A 250 -13.03 -71.31 5.30
CA PHE A 250 -11.58 -71.31 5.34
C PHE A 250 -10.98 -71.92 4.06
N PHE A 251 -9.77 -71.49 3.72
CA PHE A 251 -8.99 -72.00 2.58
C PHE A 251 -9.71 -71.99 1.23
N GLY A 252 -10.53 -70.95 0.99
CA GLY A 252 -11.29 -70.76 -0.25
C GLY A 252 -12.66 -71.45 -0.28
N ALA A 253 -13.02 -72.19 0.77
CA ALA A 253 -14.36 -72.73 0.93
C ALA A 253 -15.40 -71.60 1.07
N ALA A 254 -16.60 -71.81 0.50
CA ALA A 254 -17.71 -70.89 0.66
C ALA A 254 -18.11 -70.80 2.15
N PRO A 255 -18.42 -69.61 2.68
CA PRO A 255 -18.82 -69.47 4.09
C PRO A 255 -20.14 -70.20 4.36
N VAL A 256 -20.18 -70.97 5.45
CA VAL A 256 -21.38 -71.69 5.88
C VAL A 256 -21.75 -71.36 7.32
N SER A 257 -23.02 -71.51 7.67
CA SER A 257 -23.46 -71.46 9.07
C SER A 257 -22.79 -72.57 9.87
N ARG A 258 -22.74 -72.42 11.20
CA ARG A 258 -22.21 -73.46 12.10
C ARG A 258 -22.78 -74.85 11.75
N PRO A 259 -21.96 -75.80 11.27
CA PRO A 259 -22.42 -77.14 10.98
C PRO A 259 -22.92 -77.86 12.24
N ALA A 260 -23.90 -78.75 12.08
CA ALA A 260 -24.30 -79.70 13.11
C ALA A 260 -23.59 -81.03 12.87
N VAL A 261 -23.22 -81.72 13.95
CA VAL A 261 -22.70 -83.09 13.90
C VAL A 261 -23.80 -84.01 14.41
N ASP A 262 -24.23 -84.92 13.56
CA ASP A 262 -25.33 -85.85 13.81
C ASP A 262 -24.83 -87.30 13.84
N GLY A 263 -25.63 -88.21 14.36
CA GLY A 263 -25.32 -89.65 14.41
C GLY A 263 -24.75 -90.12 15.76
N SER A 264 -24.08 -91.27 15.74
CA SER A 264 -23.53 -91.95 16.92
C SER A 264 -22.02 -92.12 16.81
N TRP A 265 -21.32 -91.90 17.92
CA TRP A 265 -19.89 -92.23 18.02
C TRP A 265 -19.63 -93.74 18.08
N ALA A 266 -20.63 -94.53 18.48
CA ALA A 266 -20.47 -95.97 18.65
C ALA A 266 -20.39 -96.73 17.31
N ASP A 267 -21.06 -96.22 16.27
CA ASP A 267 -21.09 -96.83 14.93
C ASP A 267 -20.28 -96.03 13.89
N GLY A 268 -19.64 -94.93 14.29
CA GLY A 268 -18.79 -94.11 13.44
C GLY A 268 -19.53 -93.05 12.61
N THR A 269 -20.87 -93.05 12.58
CA THR A 269 -21.66 -92.10 11.78
C THR A 269 -21.46 -90.64 12.22
N ALA A 270 -21.23 -90.39 13.51
CA ALA A 270 -20.86 -89.06 14.01
C ALA A 270 -19.48 -88.61 13.52
N GLY A 271 -18.54 -89.54 13.32
CA GLY A 271 -17.23 -89.24 12.76
C GLY A 271 -17.31 -88.84 11.29
N GLU A 272 -18.14 -89.53 10.50
CA GLU A 272 -18.41 -89.18 9.10
C GLU A 272 -19.07 -87.80 8.99
N SER A 273 -20.08 -87.53 9.84
CA SER A 273 -20.74 -86.22 9.91
C SER A 273 -19.76 -85.09 10.28
N LEU A 274 -18.88 -85.32 11.27
CA LEU A 274 -17.85 -84.37 11.65
C LEU A 274 -16.86 -84.10 10.50
N ALA A 275 -16.39 -85.15 9.82
CA ALA A 275 -15.47 -84.99 8.69
C ALA A 275 -16.12 -84.16 7.56
N ALA A 276 -17.38 -84.45 7.22
CA ALA A 276 -18.13 -83.67 6.23
C ALA A 276 -18.29 -82.20 6.65
N ALA A 277 -18.61 -81.94 7.93
CA ALA A 277 -18.71 -80.60 8.48
C ALA A 277 -17.39 -79.81 8.39
N LEU A 278 -16.27 -80.47 8.73
CA LEU A 278 -14.93 -79.86 8.64
C LEU A 278 -14.52 -79.60 7.18
N ALA A 279 -14.85 -80.51 6.25
CA ALA A 279 -14.58 -80.34 4.83
C ALA A 279 -15.41 -79.18 4.24
N LEU A 280 -16.67 -79.04 4.65
CA LEU A 280 -17.54 -77.93 4.24
C LEU A 280 -16.99 -76.58 4.70
N LEU A 281 -16.44 -76.51 5.92
CA LEU A 281 -15.74 -75.32 6.42
C LEU A 281 -14.39 -75.08 5.71
N GLY A 282 -13.87 -76.06 4.97
CA GLY A 282 -12.55 -76.03 4.32
C GLY A 282 -11.39 -76.34 5.27
N LEU A 283 -11.64 -76.92 6.45
CA LEU A 283 -10.62 -77.18 7.47
C LEU A 283 -9.85 -78.49 7.26
N ILE A 284 -10.36 -79.39 6.42
CA ILE A 284 -9.69 -80.63 6.05
C ILE A 284 -9.72 -80.82 4.53
N THR A 285 -8.74 -81.55 4.03
CA THR A 285 -8.71 -82.08 2.66
C THR A 285 -8.66 -83.59 2.76
N ASP A 286 -9.60 -84.29 2.11
CA ASP A 286 -9.53 -85.73 1.98
C ASP A 286 -8.51 -86.08 0.90
N ASN A 287 -7.43 -86.76 1.29
CA ASN A 287 -6.41 -87.30 0.38
C ASN A 287 -6.50 -88.83 0.26
N THR A 288 -7.49 -89.46 0.89
CA THR A 288 -7.67 -90.91 0.90
C THR A 288 -8.52 -91.42 -0.26
N THR A 289 -9.30 -90.52 -0.86
CA THR A 289 -10.11 -90.76 -2.05
C THR A 289 -9.53 -89.94 -3.22
N PRO A 290 -8.88 -90.58 -4.22
CA PRO A 290 -8.33 -89.89 -5.40
C PRO A 290 -9.38 -89.17 -6.25
#